data_AF-A0A9N9XC22-F1
#
_entry.id   AF-A0A9N9XC22-F1
#
_cell.length_a   1.000
_cell.length_b   1.000
_cell.length_c   1.000
_cell.angle_alpha   90.00
_cell.angle_beta   90.00
_cell.angle_gamma   90.00
#
_symmetry.space_group_name_H-M   'P 1'
#
loop_
_entity.id
_entity.type
_entity.pdbx_description
1 polymer ?
#
loop_
_entity_poly.entity_id
_entity_poly.type
_entity_poly.pdbx_seq_one_letter_code
_entity_poly.pdbx_strand_id
1 'polypeptide(L)'
;MKGGNISICFYMILTSSIGSIMATNKSIYFGYGSNLLQRRMHRSNPNAVRYGKGVLKDFKLDMGTYSPFWKGCGANIVQAPGNKVWGALWELKDEDFVNLDRQEGVHKNIYKRIIVEIETQKAKK
;
A
#
# COMPACT_ATOMS: atom_id res chain seq x y z
N MET A 1 -18.03 -16.13 -20.26
CA MET A 1 -16.81 -15.54 -19.69
C MET A 1 -16.82 -14.05 -20.00
N LYS A 2 -17.28 -13.21 -19.07
CA LYS A 2 -17.33 -11.75 -19.26
C LYS A 2 -16.27 -11.11 -18.39
N GLY A 3 -15.38 -10.34 -19.03
CA GLY A 3 -14.38 -9.52 -18.36
C GLY A 3 -15.05 -8.50 -17.45
N GLY A 4 -14.62 -8.48 -16.19
CA GLY A 4 -14.87 -7.41 -15.25
C GLY A 4 -13.52 -6.89 -14.79
N ASN A 5 -13.23 -5.63 -15.07
CA ASN A 5 -12.00 -4.94 -14.71
C ASN A 5 -11.77 -5.04 -13.18
N ILE A 6 -10.76 -5.82 -12.77
CA ILE A 6 -10.38 -5.93 -11.36
C ILE A 6 -9.61 -4.67 -11.00
N SER A 7 -10.19 -3.90 -10.08
CA SER A 7 -9.66 -2.63 -9.59
C SER A 7 -8.31 -2.81 -8.89
N ILE A 8 -7.41 -1.89 -9.21
CA ILE A 8 -5.99 -1.94 -8.87
C ILE A 8 -5.75 -1.26 -7.50
N CYS A 9 -4.84 -1.76 -6.65
CA CYS A 9 -4.94 -1.64 -5.18
C CYS A 9 -3.80 -0.84 -4.49
N PHE A 10 -4.09 0.22 -3.71
CA PHE A 10 -3.12 1.02 -2.95
C PHE A 10 -3.75 1.56 -1.63
N TYR A 11 -3.00 1.84 -0.57
CA TYR A 11 -3.45 1.65 0.84
C TYR A 11 -3.67 2.89 1.75
N MET A 12 -4.54 2.78 2.80
CA MET A 12 -4.56 3.54 4.10
C MET A 12 -5.03 2.66 5.32
N ILE A 13 -4.41 2.76 6.53
CA ILE A 13 -4.76 2.01 7.80
C ILE A 13 -5.90 2.75 8.54
N LEU A 14 -6.91 2.00 9.01
CA LEU A 14 -7.61 2.30 10.27
C LEU A 14 -7.02 1.42 11.39
N THR A 15 -6.40 2.02 12.41
CA THR A 15 -6.02 1.28 13.62
C THR A 15 -7.26 1.20 14.51
N SER A 16 -7.66 -0.01 14.86
CA SER A 16 -8.67 -0.25 15.90
C SER A 16 -8.06 0.04 17.28
N SER A 17 -7.91 1.33 17.60
CA SER A 17 -7.82 1.85 18.96
C SER A 17 -8.25 3.31 18.92
N ILE A 18 -9.55 3.53 19.06
CA ILE A 18 -10.17 4.84 19.25
C ILE A 18 -9.60 5.42 20.55
N GLY A 19 -8.59 6.28 20.46
CA GLY A 19 -7.99 6.85 21.67
C GLY A 19 -6.89 7.90 21.48
N SER A 20 -6.28 8.03 20.29
CA SER A 20 -5.24 9.06 20.10
C SER A 20 -5.01 9.48 18.63
N ILE A 21 -6.08 9.63 17.84
CA ILE A 21 -5.95 10.10 16.43
C ILE A 21 -6.27 11.60 16.30
N MET A 22 -6.53 12.31 17.42
CA MET A 22 -6.83 13.75 17.38
C MET A 22 -5.60 14.66 17.47
N ALA A 23 -4.38 14.17 17.18
CA ALA A 23 -3.17 15.01 17.28
C ALA A 23 -2.05 14.74 16.25
N THR A 24 -2.22 13.82 15.30
CA THR A 24 -1.19 13.58 14.27
C THR A 24 -1.82 13.41 12.89
N ASN A 25 -1.57 14.36 11.97
CA ASN A 25 -1.93 14.30 10.54
C ASN A 25 -1.07 13.26 9.80
N LYS A 26 -1.16 11.99 10.23
CA LYS A 26 -0.35 10.90 9.71
C LYS A 26 -1.19 9.66 9.49
N SER A 27 -0.97 9.03 8.35
CA SER A 27 -1.62 7.80 7.94
C SER A 27 -0.56 6.77 7.54
N ILE A 28 -0.93 5.48 7.63
CA ILE A 28 -0.02 4.39 7.26
C ILE A 28 -0.28 3.95 5.82
N TYR A 29 0.78 3.65 5.10
CA TYR A 29 0.85 3.04 3.77
C TYR A 29 1.35 1.58 3.85
N PHE A 30 0.66 0.63 3.24
CA PHE A 30 1.09 -0.77 3.11
C PHE A 30 1.69 -1.01 1.72
N GLY A 31 3.01 -1.16 1.67
CA GLY A 31 3.74 -1.52 0.47
C GLY A 31 3.98 -3.01 0.36
N TYR A 32 3.62 -3.61 -0.77
CA TYR A 32 3.76 -5.05 -1.06
C TYR A 32 4.58 -5.34 -2.34
N GLY A 33 5.06 -4.29 -3.01
CA GLY A 33 5.84 -4.38 -4.25
C GLY A 33 7.15 -3.59 -4.15
N SER A 34 7.45 -2.76 -5.15
CA SER A 34 8.73 -2.02 -5.20
C SER A 34 9.00 -1.11 -3.98
N ASN A 35 7.94 -0.59 -3.33
CA ASN A 35 8.05 0.20 -2.10
C ASN A 35 8.38 -0.63 -0.84
N LEU A 36 8.59 -1.95 -0.97
CA LEU A 36 9.26 -2.73 0.08
C LEU A 36 10.69 -2.21 0.30
N LEU A 37 11.37 -1.77 -0.77
CA LEU A 37 12.71 -1.21 -0.72
C LEU A 37 12.66 0.27 -0.28
N GLN A 38 13.32 0.60 0.83
CA GLN A 38 13.36 1.97 1.36
C GLN A 38 13.86 3.00 0.35
N ARG A 39 14.95 2.68 -0.36
CA ARG A 39 15.50 3.57 -1.40
C ARG A 39 14.49 3.90 -2.51
N ARG A 40 13.58 2.97 -2.83
CA ARG A 40 12.51 3.23 -3.80
C ARG A 40 11.45 4.15 -3.19
N MET A 41 11.00 3.85 -1.97
CA MET A 41 10.00 4.66 -1.27
C MET A 41 10.44 6.12 -1.13
N HIS A 42 11.69 6.34 -0.70
CA HIS A 42 12.25 7.66 -0.43
C HIS A 42 12.55 8.48 -1.67
N ARG A 43 12.47 7.92 -2.89
CA ARG A 43 12.67 8.66 -4.13
C ARG A 43 11.63 9.78 -4.32
N SER A 44 10.39 9.53 -3.92
CA SER A 44 9.29 10.50 -4.05
C SER A 44 8.61 10.81 -2.72
N ASN A 45 8.96 10.07 -1.66
CA ASN A 45 8.37 10.20 -0.33
C ASN A 45 9.49 10.21 0.74
N PRO A 46 10.38 11.21 0.75
CA PRO A 46 11.59 11.21 1.58
C PRO A 46 11.30 11.19 3.09
N ASN A 47 10.14 11.70 3.50
CA ASN A 47 9.71 11.75 4.90
C ASN A 47 9.01 10.46 5.37
N ALA A 48 8.82 9.47 4.49
CA ALA A 48 8.16 8.22 4.87
C ALA A 48 8.99 7.44 5.90
N VAL A 49 8.40 7.12 7.05
CA VAL A 49 9.08 6.40 8.12
C VAL A 49 8.66 4.94 8.11
N ARG A 50 9.61 4.00 8.22
CA ARG A 50 9.27 2.58 8.36
C ARG A 50 8.54 2.37 9.70
N TYR A 51 7.26 2.00 9.63
CA TYR A 51 6.46 1.66 10.80
C TYR A 51 6.66 0.19 11.22
N GLY A 52 6.80 -0.71 10.25
CA GLY A 52 7.03 -2.13 10.52
C GLY A 52 6.67 -3.03 9.36
N LYS A 53 6.26 -4.27 9.68
CA LYS A 53 5.72 -5.25 8.72
C LYS A 53 4.27 -5.56 9.08
N GLY A 54 3.47 -5.88 8.08
CA GLY A 54 2.07 -6.26 8.25
C GLY A 54 1.66 -7.37 7.30
N VAL A 55 0.50 -7.96 7.58
CA VAL A 55 -0.12 -9.00 6.77
C VAL A 55 -1.52 -8.56 6.35
N LEU A 56 -1.78 -8.58 5.05
CA LEU A 56 -3.11 -8.45 4.48
C LEU A 56 -3.69 -9.85 4.25
N LYS A 57 -4.78 -10.18 4.95
CA LYS A 57 -5.49 -11.46 4.83
C LYS A 57 -6.47 -11.46 3.67
N ASP A 58 -6.72 -12.64 3.12
CA ASP A 58 -7.68 -12.90 2.04
C ASP A 58 -7.33 -12.20 0.70
N PHE A 59 -6.03 -11.95 0.51
CA PHE A 59 -5.45 -11.49 -0.75
C PHE A 59 -4.26 -12.37 -1.13
N LYS A 60 -3.95 -12.39 -2.43
CA LYS A 60 -2.69 -12.93 -2.97
C LYS A 60 -2.01 -11.91 -3.85
N LEU A 61 -0.68 -12.02 -3.95
CA LEU A 61 0.10 -11.25 -4.90
C LEU A 61 -0.25 -11.71 -6.33
N ASP A 62 -0.33 -10.74 -7.23
CA ASP A 62 -0.54 -10.93 -8.66
C ASP A 62 0.35 -9.95 -9.43
N MET A 63 0.43 -10.12 -10.75
CA MET A 63 1.15 -9.20 -11.63
C MET A 63 0.14 -8.47 -12.51
N GLY A 64 0.12 -7.14 -12.43
CA GLY A 64 -0.80 -6.31 -13.18
C GLY A 64 -0.46 -6.23 -14.67
N THR A 65 -0.95 -5.17 -15.32
CA THR A 65 -0.66 -4.92 -16.74
C THR A 65 0.81 -4.57 -16.96
N TYR A 66 1.29 -4.87 -18.17
CA TYR A 66 2.62 -4.46 -18.62
C TYR A 66 2.82 -2.95 -18.45
N SER A 67 3.92 -2.58 -17.80
CA SER A 67 4.36 -1.22 -17.60
C SER A 67 5.62 -0.97 -18.41
N PRO A 68 5.61 0.01 -19.35
CA PRO A 68 6.83 0.41 -20.05
C PRO A 68 7.93 0.90 -19.12
N PHE A 69 7.57 1.53 -18.00
CA PHE A 69 8.52 2.00 -16.99
C PHE A 69 9.29 0.84 -16.34
N TRP A 70 8.60 -0.25 -16.02
CA TRP A 70 9.21 -1.43 -15.44
C TRP A 70 9.78 -2.40 -16.48
N LYS A 71 9.46 -2.21 -17.77
CA LYS A 71 9.67 -3.19 -18.84
C LYS A 71 9.13 -4.58 -18.46
N GLY A 72 7.98 -4.57 -17.79
CA GLY A 72 7.36 -5.74 -17.17
C GLY A 72 6.11 -5.37 -16.40
N CYS A 73 5.49 -6.33 -15.74
CA CYS A 73 4.26 -6.08 -14.98
C CYS A 73 4.56 -5.53 -13.57
N GLY A 74 3.81 -4.50 -13.16
CA GLY A 74 3.84 -4.02 -11.78
C GLY A 74 3.19 -5.01 -10.81
N ALA A 75 3.63 -5.02 -9.56
CA ALA A 75 3.01 -5.85 -8.52
C ALA A 75 1.57 -5.42 -8.25
N ASN A 76 0.65 -6.37 -8.15
CA ASN A 76 -0.75 -6.15 -7.81
C ASN A 76 -1.18 -7.12 -6.70
N ILE A 77 -2.37 -6.90 -6.13
CA ILE A 77 -3.01 -7.85 -5.24
C ILE A 77 -4.46 -8.07 -5.68
N VAL A 78 -4.93 -9.30 -5.51
CA VAL A 78 -6.32 -9.68 -5.81
C VAL A 78 -6.91 -10.44 -4.64
N GLN A 79 -8.23 -10.30 -4.45
CA GLN A 79 -8.94 -11.07 -3.43
C GLN A 79 -8.76 -12.57 -3.67
N ALA A 80 -8.37 -13.27 -2.63
CA ALA A 80 -8.12 -14.70 -2.63
C ALA A 80 -8.29 -15.22 -1.20
N PRO A 81 -9.50 -15.64 -0.79
CA PRO A 81 -9.77 -16.12 0.56
C PRO A 81 -8.78 -17.19 1.02
N GLY A 82 -8.35 -17.11 2.29
CA GLY A 82 -7.37 -18.02 2.89
C GLY A 82 -5.91 -17.75 2.52
N ASN A 83 -5.64 -16.83 1.58
CA ASN A 83 -4.29 -16.38 1.26
C ASN A 83 -3.89 -15.18 2.10
N LYS A 84 -2.60 -14.83 2.04
CA LYS A 84 -2.07 -13.65 2.73
C LYS A 84 -0.95 -13.01 1.94
N VAL A 85 -0.87 -11.68 2.02
CA VAL A 85 0.23 -10.89 1.46
C VAL A 85 0.98 -10.22 2.60
N TRP A 86 2.28 -10.47 2.67
CA TRP A 86 3.17 -9.71 3.54
C TRP A 86 3.56 -8.40 2.88
N GLY A 87 3.65 -7.35 3.69
CA GLY A 87 4.11 -6.06 3.22
C GLY A 87 4.76 -5.25 4.33
N ALA A 88 5.27 -4.11 3.93
CA ALA A 88 5.96 -3.20 4.79
C ALA A 88 5.09 -1.95 5.02
N LEU A 89 4.96 -1.58 6.29
CA LEU A 89 4.17 -0.45 6.74
C LEU A 89 5.03 0.80 6.79
N TRP A 90 4.50 1.88 6.24
CA TRP A 90 5.13 3.18 6.14
C TRP A 90 4.23 4.22 6.78
N GLU A 91 4.72 4.99 7.73
CA GLU A 91 4.02 6.17 8.22
C GLU A 91 4.36 7.36 7.30
N LEU A 92 3.32 8.06 6.82
CA LEU A 92 3.45 9.30 6.07
C LEU A 92 2.54 10.36 6.69
N LYS A 93 2.90 11.63 6.50
CA LYS A 93 1.94 12.70 6.73
C LYS A 93 0.84 12.65 5.69
N ASP A 94 -0.36 13.07 6.05
CA ASP A 94 -1.51 13.06 5.13
C ASP A 94 -1.27 13.93 3.89
N GLU A 95 -0.52 15.04 4.04
CA GLU A 95 -0.11 15.90 2.93
C GLU A 95 0.82 15.21 1.91
N ASP A 96 1.65 14.26 2.37
CA ASP A 96 2.62 13.56 1.52
C ASP A 96 1.96 12.46 0.65
N PHE A 97 0.73 12.06 0.96
CA PHE A 97 0.01 11.05 0.18
C PHE A 97 -0.27 11.48 -1.27
N VAL A 98 -0.28 12.78 -1.56
CA VAL A 98 -0.41 13.28 -2.95
C VAL A 98 0.79 12.88 -3.81
N ASN A 99 1.99 12.83 -3.23
CA ASN A 99 3.20 12.39 -3.92
C ASN A 99 3.13 10.90 -4.23
N LEU A 100 2.64 10.15 -3.24
CA LEU A 100 2.45 8.72 -3.34
C LEU A 100 1.38 8.35 -4.39
N ASP A 101 0.24 9.04 -4.41
CA ASP A 101 -0.80 8.87 -5.44
C ASP A 101 -0.29 9.18 -6.85
N ARG A 102 0.55 10.20 -6.97
CA ARG A 102 1.20 10.54 -8.23
C ARG A 102 2.16 9.44 -8.67
N GLN A 103 2.97 8.92 -7.75
CA GLN A 103 3.92 7.83 -8.01
C GLN A 103 3.21 6.56 -8.52
N GLU A 104 2.07 6.23 -7.94
CA GLU A 104 1.31 5.01 -8.25
C GLU A 104 0.29 5.24 -9.38
N GLY A 105 0.24 6.45 -9.95
CA GLY A 105 -0.61 6.74 -11.10
C GLY A 105 -2.11 6.71 -10.79
N VAL A 106 -2.51 7.11 -9.58
CA VAL A 106 -3.93 7.18 -9.18
C VAL A 106 -4.73 8.11 -10.09
N HIS A 107 -4.18 9.29 -10.38
CA HIS A 107 -4.72 10.24 -11.35
C HIS A 107 -4.83 9.69 -12.79
N LYS A 108 -4.15 8.57 -13.10
CA LYS A 108 -4.19 7.88 -14.40
C LYS A 108 -4.99 6.58 -14.36
N ASN A 109 -5.68 6.29 -13.25
CA ASN A 109 -6.37 5.03 -12.99
C ASN A 109 -5.46 3.78 -13.09
N ILE A 110 -4.15 3.93 -12.87
CA ILE A 110 -3.23 2.78 -12.84
C ILE A 110 -3.41 2.03 -11.52
N TYR A 111 -3.43 2.71 -10.38
CA TYR A 111 -3.83 2.15 -9.08
C TYR A 111 -4.99 2.95 -8.49
N LYS A 112 -5.79 2.35 -7.60
CA LYS A 112 -6.82 3.03 -6.81
C LYS A 112 -6.49 2.94 -5.33
N ARG A 113 -6.85 3.98 -4.58
CA ARG A 113 -6.78 3.95 -3.12
C ARG A 113 -7.94 3.14 -2.55
N ILE A 114 -7.63 2.22 -1.66
CA ILE A 114 -8.58 1.50 -0.82
C ILE A 114 -8.08 1.49 0.63
N ILE A 115 -9.02 1.36 1.55
CA ILE A 115 -8.74 1.16 2.97
C ILE A 115 -8.83 -0.34 3.23
N VAL A 116 -7.82 -0.92 3.88
CA VAL A 116 -7.85 -2.32 4.31
C VAL A 116 -7.28 -2.47 5.70
N GLU A 117 -7.76 -3.51 6.39
CA GLU A 117 -7.25 -3.90 7.69
C GLU A 117 -5.97 -4.73 7.51
N ILE A 118 -4.94 -4.38 8.29
CA ILE A 118 -3.65 -5.06 8.25
C ILE A 118 -3.35 -5.64 9.62
N GLU A 119 -3.04 -6.94 9.65
CA GLU A 119 -2.55 -7.57 10.86
C GLU A 119 -1.11 -7.17 11.10
N THR A 120 -0.84 -6.63 12.30
CA THR A 120 0.50 -6.26 12.72
C THR A 120 0.93 -7.16 13.87
N GLN A 121 2.20 -7.57 13.85
CA GLN A 121 2.83 -8.04 15.08
C GLN A 121 3.20 -6.78 15.86
N LYS A 122 2.71 -6.63 17.10
CA LYS A 122 3.11 -5.50 17.97
C LYS A 122 4.62 -5.32 17.86
N ALA A 123 5.07 -4.18 17.34
CA ALA A 123 6.47 -3.83 17.39
C ALA A 123 6.86 -3.79 18.88
N LYS A 124 7.79 -4.66 19.30
CA LYS A 124 8.50 -4.43 20.55
C LYS A 124 9.25 -3.11 20.35
N LYS A 125 8.81 -2.06 21.04
CA LYS A 125 9.60 -0.83 21.22
C LYS A 125 10.91 -1.18 21.90
#